data_AF-A0A967WC44-F1
#
_entry.id   AF-A0A967WC44-F1
#
_cell.length_a   1.000
_cell.length_b   1.000
_cell.length_c   1.000
_cell.angle_alpha   90.00
_cell.angle_beta   90.00
_cell.angle_gamma   90.00
#
_symmetry.space_group_name_H-M   'P 1'
#
loop_
_entity.id
_entity.type
_entity.pdbx_description
1 polymer ?
#
loop_
_entity_poly.entity_id
_entity_poly.type
_entity_poly.pdbx_seq_one_letter_code
_entity_poly.pdbx_strand_id
1 'polypeptide(L)'
;GLAPATWEHVTKGMHDLYATVVRDLDTPEQWAQRRPVLTERARQWFRDTDSATCRHCHEQDAITPRSQTGKSMHAMARKNEMTCIECHTNLVHPPSR
;
A
#
# COMPACT_ATOMS: atom_id res chain seq x y z
N GLY A 1 2.72 13.69 -10.40
CA GLY A 1 3.55 14.81 -10.88
C GLY A 1 4.56 15.20 -9.82
N LEU A 2 5.62 15.94 -10.17
CA LEU A 2 6.72 16.25 -9.24
C LEU A 2 6.25 16.98 -7.98
N ALA A 3 5.48 18.07 -8.12
CA ALA A 3 5.01 18.86 -6.98
C ALA A 3 4.19 18.06 -5.93
N PRO A 4 3.13 17.31 -6.28
CA PRO A 4 2.38 16.52 -5.30
C PRO A 4 3.22 15.39 -4.69
N ALA A 5 4.12 14.77 -5.45
CA ALA A 5 5.04 13.75 -4.92
C ALA A 5 6.02 14.35 -3.90
N THR A 6 6.60 15.51 -4.21
CA THR A 6 7.48 16.24 -3.27
C THR A 6 6.72 16.64 -2.00
N TRP A 7 5.50 17.14 -2.11
CA TRP A 7 4.67 17.48 -0.95
C TRP A 7 4.40 16.27 -0.06
N GLU A 8 4.05 15.13 -0.66
CA GLU A 8 3.83 13.89 0.06
C GLU A 8 5.09 13.43 0.82
N HIS A 9 6.24 13.40 0.15
CA HIS A 9 7.50 12.99 0.76
C HIS A 9 7.90 13.90 1.92
N VAL A 10 7.72 15.22 1.79
CA VAL A 10 8.03 16.16 2.87
C VAL A 10 7.08 15.95 4.05
N THR A 11 5.77 15.94 3.82
CA THR A 11 4.78 15.87 4.91
C THR A 11 4.82 14.54 5.66
N LYS A 12 4.80 13.42 4.93
CA LYS A 12 4.83 12.09 5.55
C LYS A 12 6.20 11.73 6.09
N GLY A 13 7.26 12.05 5.36
CA GLY A 13 8.63 11.81 5.81
C GLY A 13 8.94 12.55 7.12
N MET A 14 8.50 13.81 7.25
CA MET A 14 8.63 14.55 8.51
C MET A 14 7.81 13.93 9.65
N HIS A 15 6.57 13.51 9.38
CA HIS A 15 5.75 12.80 10.36
C HIS A 15 6.42 11.50 10.84
N ASP A 16 6.96 10.70 9.92
CA ASP A 16 7.60 9.42 10.23
C ASP A 16 8.93 9.60 10.95
N LEU A 17 9.70 10.64 10.63
CA LEU A 17 10.89 11.03 11.38
C LEU A 17 10.53 11.37 12.84
N TYR A 18 9.54 12.25 13.04
CA TYR A 18 9.07 12.61 14.38
C TYR A 18 8.56 11.38 15.14
N ALA A 19 7.76 10.53 14.48
CA ALA A 19 7.22 9.33 15.09
C ALA A 19 8.30 8.31 15.47
N THR A 20 9.35 8.17 14.67
CA THR A 20 10.50 7.30 14.96
C THR A 20 11.23 7.78 16.21
N VAL A 21 11.54 9.08 16.30
CA VAL A 21 12.26 9.68 17.44
C VAL A 21 11.45 9.66 18.73
N VAL A 22 10.14 9.97 18.68
CA VAL A 22 9.31 10.07 19.90
C VAL A 22 8.81 8.73 20.40
N ARG A 23 8.77 7.70 19.54
CA ARG A 23 8.19 6.39 19.88
C ARG A 23 9.23 5.29 19.97
N ASP A 24 10.52 5.66 20.04
CA ASP A 24 11.68 4.77 20.13
C ASP A 24 11.50 3.54 19.23
N LEU A 25 11.56 3.73 17.90
CA LEU A 25 11.43 2.62 16.92
C LEU A 25 12.80 2.08 16.47
N ASP A 26 13.80 2.16 17.35
CA ASP A 26 15.20 1.90 17.02
C ASP A 26 15.54 0.41 16.99
N THR A 27 14.77 -0.44 17.69
CA THR A 27 14.98 -1.89 17.69
C THR A 27 13.98 -2.65 16.81
N PRO A 28 14.37 -3.83 16.28
CA PRO A 28 13.44 -4.70 15.55
C PRO A 28 12.20 -5.08 16.36
N GLU A 29 12.32 -5.25 17.67
CA GLU A 29 11.21 -5.60 18.57
C GLU A 29 10.22 -4.43 18.70
N GLN A 30 10.71 -3.20 18.86
CA GLN A 30 9.89 -2.00 18.91
C GLN A 30 9.15 -1.78 17.58
N TRP A 31 9.84 -1.98 16.46
CA TRP A 31 9.22 -1.93 15.13
C TRP A 31 8.17 -3.03 14.95
N ALA A 32 8.48 -4.27 15.34
CA ALA A 32 7.57 -5.41 15.21
C ALA A 32 6.24 -5.18 15.94
N GLN A 33 6.27 -4.59 17.14
CA GLN A 33 5.07 -4.23 17.90
C GLN A 33 4.17 -3.23 17.16
N ARG A 34 4.74 -2.37 16.32
CA ARG A 34 4.04 -1.28 15.64
C ARG A 34 3.68 -1.61 14.20
N ARG A 35 4.37 -2.58 13.61
CA ARG A 35 4.21 -3.03 12.23
C ARG A 35 2.76 -3.33 11.83
N PRO A 36 1.88 -3.94 12.65
CA PRO A 36 0.49 -4.16 12.24
C PRO A 36 -0.26 -2.86 11.93
N VAL A 37 -0.10 -1.84 12.79
CA VAL A 37 -0.74 -0.52 12.60
C VAL A 37 -0.14 0.21 11.41
N LEU A 38 1.18 0.14 11.23
CA LEU A 38 1.86 0.78 10.11
C LEU A 38 1.50 0.12 8.77
N THR A 39 1.34 -1.20 8.76
CA THR A 39 0.87 -1.96 7.58
C THR A 39 -0.51 -1.48 7.16
N GLU A 40 -1.42 -1.30 8.12
CA GLU A 40 -2.77 -0.82 7.80
C GLU A 40 -2.77 0.63 7.31
N ARG A 41 -1.95 1.51 7.88
CA ARG A 41 -1.78 2.88 7.38
C ARG A 41 -1.24 2.92 5.96
N ALA A 42 -0.25 2.09 5.64
CA ALA A 42 0.28 2.00 4.29
C ALA A 42 -0.79 1.51 3.31
N ARG A 43 -1.57 0.49 3.68
CA ARG A 43 -2.69 0.00 2.87
C ARG A 43 -3.77 1.07 2.67
N GLN A 44 -4.11 1.81 3.73
CA GLN A 44 -5.06 2.91 3.63
C GLN A 44 -4.57 3.96 2.65
N TRP A 45 -3.28 4.31 2.66
CA TRP A 45 -2.75 5.25 1.68
C TRP A 45 -2.89 4.74 0.24
N PHE A 46 -2.60 3.45 -0.01
CA PHE A 46 -2.83 2.86 -1.32
C PHE A 46 -4.31 2.84 -1.72
N ARG A 47 -5.25 2.75 -0.75
CA ARG A 47 -6.68 2.91 -1.05
C ARG A 47 -7.05 4.36 -1.37
N ASP A 48 -6.61 5.30 -0.54
CA ASP A 48 -6.89 6.74 -0.68
C ASP A 48 -6.36 7.32 -1.99
N THR A 49 -5.28 6.72 -2.52
CA THR A 49 -4.66 7.13 -3.78
C THR A 49 -5.05 6.24 -4.97
N ASP A 50 -6.07 5.38 -4.82
CA ASP A 50 -6.49 4.41 -5.84
C ASP A 50 -5.31 3.61 -6.44
N SER A 51 -4.36 3.24 -5.58
CA SER A 51 -3.15 2.51 -5.95
C SER A 51 -2.41 3.15 -7.14
N ALA A 52 -2.38 4.49 -7.20
CA ALA A 52 -1.84 5.26 -8.32
C ALA A 52 -0.43 4.82 -8.76
N THR A 53 0.42 4.41 -7.82
CA THR A 53 1.77 3.91 -8.11
C THR A 53 1.76 2.55 -8.81
N CYS A 54 0.80 1.68 -8.51
CA CYS A 54 0.59 0.42 -9.25
C CYS A 54 0.06 0.72 -10.66
N ARG A 55 -0.98 1.56 -10.73
CA ARG A 55 -1.67 1.93 -11.98
C ARG A 55 -0.77 2.69 -12.95
N HIS A 56 0.28 3.34 -12.46
CA HIS A 56 1.27 4.01 -13.31
C HIS A 56 1.90 3.05 -14.33
N CYS A 57 2.10 1.78 -13.97
CA CYS A 57 2.68 0.76 -14.85
C CYS A 57 1.68 -0.35 -15.22
N HIS A 58 0.62 -0.53 -14.44
CA HIS A 58 -0.35 -1.61 -14.63
C HIS A 58 -1.71 -1.06 -15.06
N GLU A 59 -2.02 -1.22 -16.34
CA GLU A 59 -3.36 -1.01 -16.88
C GLU A 59 -4.28 -2.16 -16.45
N GLN A 60 -5.32 -1.88 -15.66
CA GLN A 60 -6.15 -2.91 -15.03
C GLN A 60 -6.84 -3.81 -16.06
N ASP A 61 -7.21 -3.26 -17.22
CA ASP A 61 -7.86 -3.98 -18.30
C ASP A 61 -6.88 -4.84 -19.12
N ALA A 62 -5.59 -4.53 -19.07
CA ALA A 62 -4.56 -5.35 -19.71
C ALA A 62 -4.16 -6.57 -18.86
N ILE A 63 -4.54 -6.61 -17.57
CA ILE A 63 -4.20 -7.72 -16.69
C ILE A 63 -5.11 -8.93 -17.00
N THR A 64 -4.47 -10.03 -17.41
CA THR A 64 -5.15 -11.28 -17.79
C THR A 64 -4.69 -12.45 -16.90
N PRO A 65 -5.34 -12.67 -15.73
CA PRO A 65 -4.99 -13.77 -14.85
C PRO A 65 -5.19 -15.13 -15.51
N ARG A 66 -4.25 -16.06 -15.29
CA ARG A 66 -4.34 -17.42 -15.85
C ARG A 66 -5.41 -18.26 -15.16
N SER A 67 -5.55 -18.14 -13.84
CA SER A 67 -6.50 -18.92 -13.05
C SER A 67 -7.94 -18.40 -13.19
N GLN A 68 -8.92 -19.30 -13.11
CA GLN A 68 -10.33 -18.92 -13.16
C GLN A 68 -10.72 -18.00 -12.00
N THR A 69 -10.20 -18.26 -10.80
CA THR A 69 -10.37 -17.40 -9.63
C THR A 69 -9.77 -16.01 -9.87
N GLY A 70 -8.57 -15.90 -10.44
CA GLY A 70 -7.97 -14.61 -10.74
C GLY A 70 -8.84 -13.79 -11.71
N LYS A 71 -9.37 -14.44 -12.75
CA LYS A 71 -10.27 -13.80 -13.72
C LYS A 71 -11.54 -13.27 -13.05
N SER A 72 -12.18 -14.06 -12.17
CA SER A 72 -13.39 -13.63 -11.47
C SER A 72 -13.11 -12.51 -10.47
N MET A 73 -11.98 -12.55 -9.75
CA MET A 73 -11.58 -11.48 -8.83
C MET A 73 -11.27 -10.17 -9.56
N HIS A 74 -10.54 -10.20 -10.68
CA HIS A 74 -10.30 -8.98 -11.47
C HIS A 74 -11.59 -8.43 -12.10
N ALA A 75 -12.54 -9.30 -12.50
CA ALA A 75 -13.85 -8.85 -12.96
C ALA A 75 -14.67 -8.19 -11.84
N MET A 76 -14.63 -8.75 -10.63
CA MET A 76 -15.23 -8.15 -9.43
C MET A 76 -14.58 -6.79 -9.11
N ALA A 77 -13.25 -6.71 -9.13
CA ALA A 77 -12.51 -5.50 -8.83
C ALA A 77 -12.87 -4.36 -9.80
N ARG A 78 -13.06 -4.65 -11.09
CA ARG A 78 -13.57 -3.67 -12.06
C ARG A 78 -14.99 -3.21 -11.74
N LYS A 79 -15.88 -4.15 -11.43
CA LYS A 79 -17.30 -3.84 -11.15
C LYS A 79 -17.48 -2.98 -9.90
N ASN A 80 -16.66 -3.22 -8.88
CA ASN A 80 -16.78 -2.62 -7.56
C ASN A 80 -15.75 -1.52 -7.29
N GLU A 81 -15.03 -1.04 -8.32
CA GLU A 81 -14.03 0.02 -8.21
C GLU A 81 -12.97 -0.26 -7.11
N MET A 82 -12.56 -1.52 -6.99
CA MET A 82 -11.60 -1.92 -5.96
C MET A 82 -10.18 -1.49 -6.34
N THR A 83 -9.43 -1.04 -5.34
CA THR A 83 -8.01 -0.71 -5.51
C THR A 83 -7.15 -1.97 -5.50
N CYS A 84 -5.95 -1.91 -6.08
CA CYS A 84 -5.07 -3.08 -6.21
C CYS A 84 -4.71 -3.69 -4.85
N ILE A 85 -4.52 -2.84 -3.84
CA ILE A 85 -4.08 -3.25 -2.50
C ILE A 85 -5.13 -4.02 -1.71
N GLU A 86 -6.40 -4.02 -2.13
CA GLU A 86 -7.48 -4.80 -1.47
C GLU A 86 -7.17 -6.31 -1.48
N CYS A 87 -6.56 -6.81 -2.55
CA CYS A 87 -6.21 -8.22 -2.69
C CYS A 87 -4.70 -8.44 -2.74
N HIS A 88 -3.94 -7.56 -3.41
CA HIS A 88 -2.50 -7.68 -3.56
C HIS A 88 -1.74 -7.20 -2.32
N THR A 89 -2.08 -7.78 -1.19
CA THR A 89 -1.38 -7.55 0.08
C THR A 89 -0.12 -8.41 0.16
N ASN A 90 0.90 -7.92 0.87
CA ASN A 90 2.12 -8.69 1.18
C ASN A 90 2.92 -9.15 -0.08
N LEU A 91 2.91 -8.36 -1.16
CA LEU A 91 3.63 -8.67 -2.40
C LEU A 91 5.15 -8.79 -2.22
N VAL A 92 5.72 -7.91 -1.39
CA VAL A 92 7.18 -7.77 -1.18
C VAL A 92 7.60 -7.99 0.27
N HIS A 93 6.64 -8.09 1.18
CA HIS A 93 6.89 -8.25 2.61
C HIS A 93 6.06 -9.42 3.13
N PRO A 94 6.58 -10.18 4.12
CA PRO A 94 5.79 -11.23 4.74
C PRO A 94 4.57 -10.62 5.45
N PRO A 95 3.50 -11.43 5.66
CA PRO A 95 2.33 -10.99 6.42
C PRO A 95 2.74 -10.38 7.77
N SER A 96 2.03 -9.34 8.19
CA SER A 96 2.31 -8.61 9.43
C SER A 96 1.86 -9.34 10.70
N ARG A 97 1.73 -10.68 10.67
CA ARG A 97 1.38 -11.52 11.83
C ARG A 97 2.64 -12.15 12.40
#